data_AF-A0A945T4J8-F1
#
_entry.id   AF-A0A945T4J8-F1
#
_cell.length_a   1.000
_cell.length_b   1.000
_cell.length_c   1.000
_cell.angle_alpha   90.00
_cell.angle_beta   90.00
_cell.angle_gamma   90.00
#
_symmetry.space_group_name_H-M   'P 1'
#
loop_
_entity.id
_entity.type
_entity.pdbx_description
1 polymer ?
#
loop_
_entity_poly.entity_id
_entity_poly.type
_entity_poly.pdbx_seq_one_letter_code
_entity_poly.pdbx_strand_id
1 'polypeptide(L)'
;MKAGIVYVLSNPSQPGLFKIGETGDIEARVKELSSGTSVAAPFKVEFTQLSYDCAGDEQKVHYLLKEYRYNTSREFFRLPLEQAITTVRQTVVGQRLEEEEARKIAAQKIAAEEVAQNAAAATAEAKAKLAKLEARRERERQIVLDHKKKQEEIKKRARFDAAEIQRAQRLNEALRKIEKEQETKDQKRVRTATTLIIVIITAVIYAASV
;
A
#
# COMPACT_ATOMS: atom_id res chain seq x y z
N MET A 1 4.79 -31.95 29.96
CA MET A 1 5.47 -32.58 28.82
C MET A 1 6.87 -32.90 29.24
N LYS A 2 7.19 -34.19 29.36
CA LYS A 2 8.53 -34.67 29.69
C LYS A 2 9.03 -35.42 28.46
N ALA A 3 10.24 -35.09 28.00
CA ALA A 3 10.88 -35.88 26.96
C ALA A 3 11.36 -37.20 27.57
N GLY A 4 11.21 -38.29 26.83
CA GLY A 4 11.53 -39.63 27.29
C GLY A 4 11.44 -40.68 26.20
N ILE A 5 11.35 -41.93 26.62
CA ILE A 5 11.31 -43.11 25.77
C ILE A 5 10.01 -43.87 26.05
N VAL A 6 9.21 -44.08 25.00
CA VAL A 6 8.12 -45.06 25.02
C VAL A 6 8.68 -46.40 24.53
N TYR A 7 8.40 -47.48 25.25
CA TYR A 7 9.01 -48.79 24.99
C TYR A 7 7.98 -49.91 24.87
N VAL A 8 8.42 -51.00 24.24
CA VAL A 8 7.75 -52.31 24.22
C VAL A 8 8.72 -53.34 24.80
N LEU A 9 8.35 -53.97 25.91
CA LEU A 9 9.12 -55.05 26.54
C LEU A 9 8.42 -56.38 26.40
N SER A 10 9.20 -57.45 26.18
CA SER A 10 8.74 -58.83 26.24
C SER A 10 9.32 -59.54 27.45
N ASN A 11 8.67 -60.63 27.85
CA ASN A 11 9.22 -61.56 28.84
C ASN A 11 9.19 -62.98 28.24
N PRO A 12 10.32 -63.71 28.19
CA PRO A 12 10.35 -65.08 27.67
C PRO A 12 9.38 -66.04 28.36
N SER A 13 9.09 -65.81 29.65
CA SER A 13 8.14 -66.61 30.42
C SER A 13 6.67 -66.27 30.10
N GLN A 14 6.41 -65.23 29.29
CA GLN A 14 5.08 -64.79 28.89
C GLN A 14 5.02 -64.47 27.38
N PRO A 15 5.10 -65.47 26.49
CA PRO A 15 5.07 -65.25 25.04
C PRO A 15 3.79 -64.54 24.57
N GLY A 16 3.94 -63.60 23.64
CA GLY A 16 2.82 -62.84 23.07
C GLY A 16 2.18 -61.83 24.03
N LEU A 17 2.77 -61.60 25.19
CA LEU A 17 2.36 -60.58 26.15
C LEU A 17 3.47 -59.53 26.28
N PHE A 18 3.12 -58.28 26.02
CA PHE A 18 4.07 -57.17 25.99
C PHE A 18 3.70 -56.12 27.03
N LYS A 19 4.72 -55.58 27.71
CA LYS A 19 4.57 -54.38 28.55
C LYS A 19 4.88 -53.15 27.71
N ILE A 20 3.96 -52.19 27.71
CA ILE A 20 4.16 -50.92 27.03
C ILE A 20 4.14 -49.83 28.08
N GLY A 21 5.16 -48.99 28.12
CA GLY A 21 5.26 -47.91 29.09
C GLY A 21 6.28 -46.86 28.70
N GLU A 22 6.53 -45.94 29.61
CA GLU A 22 7.52 -44.86 29.43
C GLU A 22 8.66 -44.91 30.46
N THR A 23 9.79 -44.29 30.10
CA THR A 23 10.93 -44.05 31.00
C THR A 23 11.83 -42.94 30.48
N GLY A 24 12.64 -42.33 31.36
CA GLY A 24 13.77 -41.50 30.94
C GLY A 24 15.04 -42.30 30.63
N ASP A 25 15.16 -43.51 31.19
CA ASP A 25 16.29 -44.42 31.02
C ASP A 25 15.78 -45.86 30.87
N ILE A 26 15.99 -46.45 29.69
CA ILE A 26 15.50 -47.79 29.37
C ILE A 26 16.29 -48.88 30.09
N GLU A 27 17.59 -48.72 30.27
CA GLU A 27 18.46 -49.73 30.87
C GLU A 27 18.15 -49.86 32.37
N ALA A 28 18.06 -48.72 33.05
CA ALA A 28 17.67 -48.67 34.46
C ALA A 28 16.27 -49.28 34.66
N ARG A 29 15.32 -48.97 33.78
CA ARG A 29 13.94 -49.45 33.88
C ARG A 29 13.83 -50.97 33.67
N VAL A 30 14.53 -51.51 32.68
CA VAL A 30 14.55 -52.96 32.43
C VAL A 30 15.17 -53.70 33.60
N LYS A 31 16.28 -53.17 34.16
CA LYS A 31 16.95 -53.75 35.33
C LYS A 31 16.03 -53.75 36.56
N GLU A 32 15.37 -52.62 36.83
CA GLU A 32 14.41 -52.48 37.92
C GLU A 32 13.29 -53.51 37.80
N LEU A 33 12.61 -53.56 36.65
CA LEU A 33 11.48 -54.47 36.41
C LEU A 33 11.90 -55.95 36.45
N SER A 34 13.10 -56.26 35.98
CA SER A 34 13.64 -57.63 35.96
C SER A 34 14.15 -58.11 37.31
N SER A 35 14.43 -57.19 38.25
CA SER A 35 14.92 -57.51 39.60
C SER A 35 13.81 -57.89 40.58
N GLY A 36 12.55 -57.67 40.20
CA GLY A 36 11.39 -57.98 41.03
C GLY A 36 11.22 -59.49 41.26
N THR A 37 11.02 -59.89 42.52
CA THR A 37 10.80 -61.30 42.93
C THR A 37 9.56 -61.95 42.30
N SER A 38 8.67 -61.15 41.70
CA SER A 38 7.44 -61.60 41.04
C SER A 38 7.60 -61.90 39.54
N VAL A 39 8.82 -61.83 39.00
CA VAL A 39 9.09 -62.01 37.56
C VAL A 39 10.04 -63.21 37.37
N ALA A 40 9.61 -64.20 36.58
CA ALA A 40 10.34 -65.46 36.41
C ALA A 40 11.57 -65.38 35.49
N ALA A 41 11.60 -64.42 34.57
CA ALA A 41 12.71 -64.19 33.65
C ALA A 41 12.87 -62.67 33.41
N PRO A 42 14.08 -62.18 33.09
CA PRO A 42 14.30 -60.77 32.83
C PRO A 42 13.53 -60.30 31.59
N PHE A 43 13.07 -59.05 31.62
CA PHE A 43 12.44 -58.40 30.48
C PHE A 43 13.48 -58.13 29.38
N LYS A 44 13.04 -58.22 28.14
CA LYS A 44 13.82 -57.84 26.95
C LYS A 44 13.19 -56.63 26.28
N VAL A 45 14.04 -55.73 25.78
CA VAL A 45 13.61 -54.59 24.98
C VAL A 45 13.36 -55.08 23.56
N GLU A 46 12.12 -55.00 23.11
CA GLU A 46 11.76 -55.30 21.71
C GLU A 46 11.76 -54.03 20.86
N PHE A 47 11.36 -52.90 21.45
CA PHE A 47 11.31 -51.62 20.75
C PHE A 47 11.37 -50.43 21.70
N THR A 48 11.98 -49.34 21.25
CA THR A 48 12.00 -48.04 21.93
C THR A 48 11.81 -46.92 20.92
N GLN A 49 11.14 -45.85 21.34
CA GLN A 49 10.94 -44.66 20.54
C GLN A 49 11.09 -43.41 21.41
N LEU A 50 11.90 -42.45 20.96
CA LEU A 50 12.02 -41.15 21.60
C LEU A 50 10.76 -40.33 21.38
N SER A 51 10.24 -39.77 22.47
CA SER A 51 9.04 -38.93 22.51
C SER A 51 9.33 -37.62 23.25
N TYR A 52 8.76 -36.52 22.76
CA TYR A 52 8.83 -35.21 23.42
C TYR A 52 7.78 -35.05 24.53
N ASP A 53 6.71 -35.84 24.48
CA ASP A 53 5.68 -35.92 25.51
C ASP A 53 5.36 -37.39 25.81
N CYS A 54 6.30 -38.06 26.49
CA CYS A 54 6.23 -39.52 26.68
C CYS A 54 4.95 -39.96 27.39
N ALA A 55 4.46 -39.16 28.35
CA ALA A 55 3.28 -39.49 29.13
C ALA A 55 1.99 -39.40 28.28
N GLY A 56 1.90 -38.37 27.43
CA GLY A 56 0.80 -38.22 26.50
C GLY A 56 0.79 -39.32 25.43
N ASP A 57 1.96 -39.65 24.90
CA ASP A 57 2.12 -40.71 23.89
C ASP A 57 1.81 -42.10 24.46
N GLU A 58 2.31 -42.41 25.65
CA GLU A 58 2.00 -43.66 26.34
C GLU A 58 0.49 -43.82 26.56
N GLN A 59 -0.17 -42.79 27.09
CA GLN A 59 -1.60 -42.81 27.36
C GLN A 59 -2.41 -43.04 26.07
N LYS A 60 -2.02 -42.39 24.97
CA LYS A 60 -2.63 -42.59 23.65
C LYS A 60 -2.41 -44.01 23.13
N VAL A 61 -1.20 -44.55 23.24
CA VAL A 61 -0.93 -45.95 22.84
C VAL A 61 -1.78 -46.91 23.67
N HIS A 62 -1.88 -46.71 24.97
CA HIS A 62 -2.73 -47.54 25.85
C HIS A 62 -4.21 -47.45 25.47
N TYR A 63 -4.68 -46.27 25.08
CA TYR A 63 -6.05 -46.07 24.60
C TYR A 63 -6.31 -46.81 23.29
N LEU A 64 -5.39 -46.70 22.33
CA LEU A 64 -5.49 -47.39 21.03
C LEU A 64 -5.45 -48.91 21.18
N LEU A 65 -4.68 -49.42 22.14
CA LEU A 65 -4.52 -50.86 22.40
C LEU A 65 -5.45 -51.38 23.51
N LYS A 66 -6.46 -50.61 23.93
CA LYS A 66 -7.34 -50.98 25.06
C LYS A 66 -7.98 -52.37 24.92
N GLU A 67 -8.33 -52.77 23.70
CA GLU A 67 -8.96 -54.07 23.41
C GLU A 67 -8.00 -55.25 23.56
N TYR A 68 -6.69 -55.00 23.41
CA TYR A 68 -5.64 -55.99 23.59
C TYR A 68 -5.11 -56.02 25.02
N ARG A 69 -5.61 -55.15 25.92
CA ARG A 69 -5.12 -55.03 27.29
C ARG A 69 -5.49 -56.27 28.10
N TYR A 70 -4.47 -56.98 28.58
CA TYR A 70 -4.64 -58.24 29.29
C TYR A 70 -5.24 -58.07 30.69
N ASN A 71 -4.90 -56.96 31.36
CA ASN A 71 -5.42 -56.63 32.68
C ASN A 71 -5.65 -55.12 32.75
N THR A 72 -6.87 -54.70 33.10
CA THR A 72 -7.27 -53.29 33.15
C THR A 72 -6.41 -52.47 34.12
N SER A 73 -5.91 -53.08 35.20
CA SER A 73 -5.07 -52.43 36.21
C SER A 73 -3.57 -52.43 35.86
N ARG A 74 -3.15 -53.09 34.78
CA ARG A 74 -1.73 -53.18 34.39
C ARG A 74 -1.52 -52.84 32.93
N GLU A 75 -0.29 -52.48 32.58
CA GLU A 75 0.06 -51.98 31.24
C GLU A 75 0.59 -53.13 30.36
N PHE A 76 -0.09 -54.27 30.38
CA PHE A 76 0.26 -55.45 29.60
C PHE A 76 -0.78 -55.70 28.51
N PHE A 77 -0.30 -56.01 27.31
CA PHE A 77 -1.12 -56.14 26.11
C PHE A 77 -0.78 -57.43 25.38
N ARG A 78 -1.81 -58.18 24.96
CA ARG A 78 -1.68 -59.43 24.21
C ARG A 78 -2.05 -59.19 22.75
N LEU A 79 -1.03 -59.06 21.91
CA LEU A 79 -1.13 -58.75 20.48
C LEU A 79 0.17 -59.15 19.76
N PRO A 80 0.19 -59.25 18.42
CA PRO A 80 1.43 -59.42 17.66
C PRO A 80 2.42 -58.29 17.92
N LEU A 81 3.71 -58.63 18.01
CA LEU A 81 4.78 -57.64 18.30
C LEU A 81 4.78 -56.50 17.28
N GLU A 82 4.66 -56.80 16.00
CA GLU A 82 4.63 -55.80 14.94
C GLU A 82 3.50 -54.78 15.11
N GLN A 83 2.34 -55.22 15.61
CA GLN A 83 1.20 -54.35 15.86
C GLN A 83 1.48 -53.40 17.05
N ALA A 84 2.12 -53.90 18.11
CA ALA A 84 2.56 -53.07 19.23
C ALA A 84 3.57 -52.00 18.77
N ILE A 85 4.60 -52.42 18.01
CA ILE A 85 5.63 -51.52 17.48
C ILE A 85 5.03 -50.46 16.55
N THR A 86 4.16 -50.87 15.63
CA THR A 86 3.52 -49.97 14.67
C THR A 86 2.68 -48.93 15.39
N THR A 87 1.91 -49.33 16.40
CA THR A 87 1.07 -48.41 17.18
C THR A 87 1.91 -47.39 17.94
N VAL A 88 2.97 -47.82 18.62
CA VAL A 88 3.89 -46.90 19.32
C VAL A 88 4.55 -45.93 18.33
N ARG A 89 5.09 -46.46 17.23
CA ARG A 89 5.76 -45.64 16.19
C ARG A 89 4.80 -44.60 15.61
N GLN A 90 3.61 -45.01 15.19
CA GLN A 90 2.62 -44.10 14.59
C GLN A 90 2.13 -43.04 15.58
N THR A 91 1.93 -43.40 16.84
CA THR A 91 1.46 -42.45 17.85
C THR A 91 2.49 -41.36 18.14
N VAL A 92 3.76 -41.75 18.28
CA VAL A 92 4.86 -40.84 18.62
C VAL A 92 5.32 -40.03 17.39
N VAL A 93 5.42 -40.67 16.23
CA VAL A 93 5.91 -40.01 14.99
C VAL A 93 4.80 -39.23 14.28
N GLY A 94 3.55 -39.72 14.31
CA GLY A 94 2.42 -39.06 13.66
C GLY A 94 2.20 -37.64 14.19
N GLN A 95 2.32 -37.45 15.51
CA GLN A 95 2.23 -36.12 16.12
C GLN A 95 3.31 -35.17 15.61
N ARG A 96 4.53 -35.66 15.43
CA ARG A 96 5.63 -34.85 14.92
C ARG A 96 5.39 -34.40 13.47
N LEU A 97 4.86 -35.29 12.62
CA LEU A 97 4.60 -34.96 11.21
C LEU A 97 3.46 -33.95 11.08
N GLU A 98 2.36 -34.14 11.82
CA GLU A 98 1.22 -33.21 11.82
C GLU A 98 1.62 -31.83 12.35
N GLU A 99 2.42 -31.76 13.41
CA GLU A 99 2.93 -30.49 13.95
C GLU A 99 3.89 -29.79 12.98
N GLU A 100 4.75 -30.54 12.29
CA GLU A 100 5.70 -29.97 11.32
C GLU A 100 4.99 -29.45 10.07
N GLU A 101 3.96 -30.16 9.59
CA GLU A 101 3.10 -29.72 8.49
C GLU A 101 2.27 -28.49 8.89
N ALA A 102 1.65 -28.50 10.06
CA ALA A 102 0.92 -27.34 10.58
C ALA A 102 1.83 -26.10 10.71
N ARG A 103 3.08 -26.28 11.17
CA ARG A 103 4.09 -25.20 11.22
C ARG A 103 4.46 -24.69 9.83
N LYS A 104 4.66 -25.58 8.85
CA LYS A 104 4.96 -25.17 7.46
C LYS A 104 3.80 -24.40 6.85
N ILE A 105 2.56 -24.84 7.05
CA ILE A 105 1.35 -24.15 6.58
C ILE A 105 1.19 -22.78 7.26
N ALA A 106 1.42 -22.72 8.58
CA ALA A 106 1.37 -21.45 9.32
C ALA A 106 2.45 -20.47 8.84
N ALA A 107 3.69 -20.94 8.66
CA ALA A 107 4.78 -20.12 8.14
C ALA A 107 4.52 -19.63 6.71
N GLN A 108 3.95 -20.47 5.84
CA GLN A 108 3.56 -20.08 4.48
C GLN A 108 2.42 -19.05 4.48
N LYS A 109 1.42 -19.19 5.37
CA LYS A 109 0.36 -18.19 5.54
C LYS A 109 0.91 -16.85 6.00
N ILE A 110 1.76 -16.83 7.01
CA ILE A 110 2.39 -15.60 7.52
C ILE A 110 3.21 -14.92 6.41
N ALA A 111 4.01 -15.69 5.66
CA ALA A 111 4.77 -15.16 4.53
C ALA A 111 3.88 -14.61 3.40
N ALA A 112 2.77 -15.28 3.09
CA ALA A 112 1.80 -14.80 2.09
C ALA A 112 1.09 -13.51 2.55
N GLU A 113 0.81 -13.38 3.85
CA GLU A 113 0.12 -12.25 4.43
C GLU A 113 1.02 -10.99 4.52
N GLU A 114 2.30 -11.15 4.86
CA GLU A 114 3.30 -10.07 4.79
C GLU A 114 3.52 -9.56 3.36
N VAL A 115 3.58 -10.45 2.37
CA VAL A 115 3.71 -10.06 0.96
C VAL A 115 2.47 -9.27 0.49
N ALA A 116 1.27 -9.66 0.90
CA ALA A 116 0.04 -8.95 0.57
C ALA A 116 -0.02 -7.54 1.20
N GLN A 117 0.42 -7.39 2.46
CA GLN A 117 0.47 -6.09 3.14
C GLN A 117 1.49 -5.13 2.50
N ASN A 118 2.66 -5.64 2.12
CA ASN A 118 3.70 -4.83 1.46
C ASN A 118 3.27 -4.36 0.05
N ALA A 119 2.55 -5.20 -0.70
CA ALA A 119 1.99 -4.81 -2.00
C ALA A 119 0.87 -3.74 -1.87
N ALA A 120 0.03 -3.86 -0.84
CA ALA A 120 -1.01 -2.87 -0.54
C ALA A 120 -0.42 -1.51 -0.13
N ALA A 121 0.65 -1.49 0.66
CA ALA A 121 1.34 -0.26 1.05
C ALA A 121 2.01 0.44 -0.16
N ALA A 122 2.68 -0.32 -1.03
CA ALA A 122 3.32 0.22 -2.23
C ALA A 122 2.32 0.81 -3.23
N THR A 123 1.15 0.20 -3.39
CA THR A 123 0.07 0.70 -4.28
C THR A 123 -0.60 1.96 -3.71
N ALA A 124 -0.80 2.04 -2.39
CA ALA A 124 -1.33 3.24 -1.73
C ALA A 124 -0.39 4.44 -1.88
N GLU A 125 0.93 4.23 -1.71
CA GLU A 125 1.92 5.29 -1.88
C GLU A 125 2.02 5.78 -3.33
N ALA A 126 1.96 4.86 -4.31
CA ALA A 126 1.93 5.20 -5.73
C ALA A 126 0.67 6.02 -6.10
N LYS A 127 -0.50 5.63 -5.59
CA LYS A 127 -1.77 6.36 -5.80
C LYS A 127 -1.72 7.76 -5.18
N ALA A 128 -1.13 7.91 -4.00
CA ALA A 128 -0.96 9.21 -3.35
C ALA A 128 0.01 10.13 -4.11
N LYS A 129 1.11 9.58 -4.65
CA LYS A 129 2.06 10.33 -5.50
C LYS A 129 1.40 10.79 -6.81
N LEU A 130 0.61 9.93 -7.45
CA LEU A 130 -0.12 10.28 -8.67
C LEU A 130 -1.14 11.39 -8.43
N ALA A 131 -1.93 11.30 -7.36
CA ALA A 131 -2.91 12.33 -7.00
C ALA A 131 -2.25 13.70 -6.73
N LYS A 132 -1.10 13.73 -6.06
CA LYS A 132 -0.32 14.98 -5.87
C LYS A 132 0.18 15.56 -7.20
N LEU A 133 0.63 14.70 -8.12
CA LEU A 133 1.09 15.12 -9.44
C LEU A 133 -0.05 15.68 -10.29
N GLU A 134 -1.22 15.04 -10.25
CA GLU A 134 -2.43 15.48 -10.95
C GLU A 134 -2.91 16.83 -10.42
N ALA A 135 -2.98 16.99 -9.10
CA ALA A 135 -3.33 18.28 -8.48
C ALA A 135 -2.32 19.39 -8.85
N ARG A 136 -1.02 19.07 -8.94
CA ARG A 136 0.00 20.01 -9.41
C ARG A 136 -0.24 20.41 -10.87
N ARG A 137 -0.52 19.44 -11.74
CA ARG A 137 -0.80 19.69 -13.18
C ARG A 137 -2.04 20.56 -13.37
N GLU A 138 -3.09 20.36 -12.60
CA GLU A 138 -4.29 21.21 -12.66
C GLU A 138 -4.01 22.65 -12.24
N ARG A 139 -3.24 22.86 -11.17
CA ARG A 139 -2.82 24.21 -10.76
C ARG A 139 -2.00 24.91 -11.85
N GLU A 140 -1.04 24.20 -12.45
CA GLU A 140 -0.23 24.72 -13.56
C GLU A 140 -1.11 25.10 -14.77
N ARG A 141 -2.08 24.24 -15.13
CA ARG A 141 -3.05 24.55 -16.20
C ARG A 141 -3.86 25.81 -15.90
N GLN A 142 -4.32 25.97 -14.67
CA GLN A 142 -5.11 27.14 -14.28
C GLN A 142 -4.29 28.43 -14.38
N ILE A 143 -3.04 28.42 -13.91
CA ILE A 143 -2.12 29.56 -14.01
C ILE A 143 -1.91 29.98 -15.48
N VAL A 144 -1.73 29.01 -16.37
CA VAL A 144 -1.56 29.26 -17.81
C VAL A 144 -2.82 29.90 -18.40
N LEU A 145 -4.00 29.38 -18.02
CA LEU A 145 -5.27 29.91 -18.49
C LEU A 145 -5.50 31.35 -18.02
N ASP A 146 -5.20 31.65 -16.76
CA ASP A 146 -5.35 32.97 -16.19
C ASP A 146 -4.38 33.98 -16.83
N HIS A 147 -3.14 33.57 -17.09
CA HIS A 147 -2.19 34.38 -17.88
C HIS A 147 -2.73 34.71 -19.27
N LYS A 148 -3.30 33.72 -19.97
CA LYS A 148 -3.87 33.93 -21.31
C LYS A 148 -5.05 34.91 -21.27
N LYS A 149 -5.95 34.79 -20.29
CA LYS A 149 -7.06 35.72 -20.10
C LYS A 149 -6.57 37.15 -19.83
N LYS A 150 -5.60 37.31 -18.92
CA LYS A 150 -5.00 38.60 -18.60
C LYS A 150 -4.33 39.24 -19.80
N GLN A 151 -3.63 38.46 -20.63
CA GLN A 151 -3.06 38.96 -21.89
C GLN A 151 -4.14 39.44 -22.87
N GLU A 152 -5.26 38.71 -23.00
CA GLU A 152 -6.37 39.14 -23.86
C GLU A 152 -7.04 40.43 -23.35
N GLU A 153 -7.18 40.60 -22.03
CA GLU A 153 -7.66 41.87 -21.46
C GLU A 153 -6.71 43.04 -21.73
N ILE A 154 -5.39 42.84 -21.56
CA ILE A 154 -4.38 43.85 -21.88
C ILE A 154 -4.47 44.24 -23.36
N LYS A 155 -4.57 43.27 -24.28
CA LYS A 155 -4.74 43.55 -25.71
C LYS A 155 -6.02 44.32 -26.01
N LYS A 156 -7.14 43.98 -25.36
CA LYS A 156 -8.42 44.71 -25.54
C LYS A 156 -8.31 46.16 -25.07
N ARG A 157 -7.71 46.40 -23.90
CA ARG A 157 -7.46 47.76 -23.39
C ARG A 157 -6.58 48.57 -24.34
N ALA A 158 -5.45 48.01 -24.77
CA ALA A 158 -4.56 48.67 -25.73
C ALA A 158 -5.25 49.02 -27.07
N ARG A 159 -6.15 48.16 -27.57
CA ARG A 159 -6.95 48.46 -28.77
C ARG A 159 -7.94 49.59 -28.54
N PHE A 160 -8.57 49.65 -27.38
CA PHE A 160 -9.49 50.72 -27.02
C PHE A 160 -8.76 52.07 -26.92
N ASP A 161 -7.66 52.10 -26.16
CA ASP A 161 -6.83 53.30 -25.99
C ASP A 161 -6.32 53.82 -27.34
N ALA A 162 -5.88 52.93 -28.24
CA ALA A 162 -5.46 53.29 -29.58
C ALA A 162 -6.59 53.93 -30.42
N ALA A 163 -7.82 53.44 -30.27
CA ALA A 163 -8.98 53.99 -30.98
C ALA A 163 -9.35 55.39 -30.47
N GLU A 164 -9.25 55.63 -29.15
CA GLU A 164 -9.45 56.96 -28.55
C GLU A 164 -8.38 57.95 -28.99
N ILE A 165 -7.11 57.55 -28.98
CA ILE A 165 -6.00 58.38 -29.48
C ILE A 165 -6.25 58.77 -30.94
N GLN A 166 -6.67 57.81 -31.78
CA GLN A 166 -6.96 58.08 -33.19
C GLN A 166 -8.15 59.05 -33.35
N ARG A 167 -9.20 58.92 -32.52
CA ARG A 167 -10.35 59.83 -32.54
C ARG A 167 -9.96 61.25 -32.13
N ALA A 168 -9.15 61.40 -31.09
CA ALA A 168 -8.63 62.68 -30.64
C ALA A 168 -7.76 63.35 -31.72
N GLN A 169 -6.89 62.58 -32.39
CA GLN A 169 -6.09 63.07 -33.52
C GLN A 169 -6.96 63.60 -34.66
N ARG A 170 -8.01 62.88 -35.07
CA ARG A 170 -8.95 63.34 -36.12
C ARG A 170 -9.67 64.63 -35.72
N LEU A 171 -10.09 64.74 -34.46
CA LEU A 171 -10.78 65.92 -33.96
C LEU A 171 -9.84 67.14 -33.93
N ASN A 172 -8.60 66.96 -33.47
CA ASN A 172 -7.58 67.99 -33.52
C ASN A 172 -7.27 68.44 -34.96
N GLU A 173 -7.24 67.51 -35.92
CA GLU A 173 -7.04 67.87 -37.33
C GLU A 173 -8.23 68.67 -37.89
N ALA A 174 -9.47 68.30 -37.53
CA ALA A 174 -10.66 69.03 -37.91
C ALA A 174 -10.68 70.46 -37.31
N LEU A 175 -10.32 70.61 -36.03
CA LEU A 175 -10.20 71.91 -35.38
C LEU A 175 -9.19 72.81 -36.09
N ARG A 176 -8.00 72.28 -36.43
CA ARG A 176 -7.00 73.03 -37.20
C ARG A 176 -7.50 73.49 -38.57
N LYS A 177 -8.37 72.71 -39.23
CA LYS A 177 -8.99 73.13 -40.50
C LYS A 177 -9.97 74.27 -40.29
N ILE A 178 -10.81 74.19 -39.25
CA ILE A 178 -11.76 75.25 -38.89
C ILE A 178 -11.02 76.55 -38.54
N GLU A 179 -9.95 76.49 -37.73
CA GLU A 179 -9.12 77.65 -37.38
C GLU A 179 -8.56 78.33 -38.63
N LYS A 180 -7.96 77.57 -39.55
CA LYS A 180 -7.46 78.10 -40.82
C LYS A 180 -8.57 78.73 -41.69
N GLU A 181 -9.76 78.12 -41.73
CA GLU A 181 -10.90 78.69 -42.43
C GLU A 181 -11.39 80.00 -41.80
N GLN A 182 -11.37 80.10 -40.47
CA GLN A 182 -11.70 81.34 -39.76
C GLN A 182 -10.65 82.42 -40.01
N GLU A 183 -9.36 82.11 -39.87
CA GLU A 183 -8.26 83.04 -40.16
C GLU A 183 -8.34 83.57 -41.59
N THR A 184 -8.61 82.70 -42.58
CA THR A 184 -8.74 83.13 -43.98
C THR A 184 -9.99 83.99 -44.22
N LYS A 185 -11.12 83.70 -43.56
CA LYS A 185 -12.32 84.54 -43.61
C LYS A 185 -12.08 85.91 -42.97
N ASP A 186 -11.41 85.95 -41.83
CA ASP A 186 -11.09 87.20 -41.13
C ASP A 186 -10.08 88.03 -41.91
N GLN A 187 -9.04 87.39 -42.48
CA GLN A 187 -8.08 88.07 -43.34
C GLN A 187 -8.74 88.64 -44.61
N LYS A 188 -9.71 87.92 -45.19
CA LYS A 188 -10.53 88.44 -46.29
C LYS A 188 -11.33 89.67 -45.84
N ARG A 189 -12.04 89.60 -44.70
CA ARG A 189 -12.83 90.73 -44.14
C ARG A 189 -11.98 91.96 -43.89
N VAL A 190 -10.80 91.80 -43.28
CA VAL A 190 -9.85 92.89 -43.06
C VAL A 190 -9.43 93.52 -44.38
N ARG A 191 -9.04 92.70 -45.38
CA ARG A 191 -8.68 93.21 -46.72
C ARG A 191 -9.81 94.01 -47.36
N THR A 192 -11.05 93.51 -47.37
CA THR A 192 -12.18 94.25 -47.94
C THR A 192 -12.43 95.57 -47.22
N ALA A 193 -12.36 95.58 -45.89
CA ALA A 193 -12.50 96.81 -45.10
C ALA A 193 -11.39 97.82 -45.42
N THR A 194 -10.13 97.37 -45.51
CA THR A 194 -9.00 98.23 -45.89
C THR A 194 -9.16 98.81 -47.30
N THR A 195 -9.60 97.99 -48.28
CA THR A 195 -9.86 98.47 -49.64
C THR A 195 -10.96 99.53 -49.69
N LEU A 196 -12.08 99.32 -48.98
CA LEU A 196 -13.16 100.31 -48.89
C LEU A 196 -12.68 101.64 -48.27
N ILE A 197 -11.89 101.59 -47.19
CA ILE A 197 -11.30 102.78 -46.57
C ILE A 197 -10.42 103.55 -47.57
N ILE A 198 -9.56 102.85 -48.32
CA ILE A 198 -8.71 103.47 -49.35
C ILE A 198 -9.55 104.15 -50.45
N VAL A 199 -10.62 103.50 -50.92
CA VAL A 199 -11.55 104.07 -51.92
C VAL A 199 -12.23 105.33 -51.39
N ILE A 200 -12.68 105.33 -50.13
CA ILE A 200 -13.29 106.51 -49.50
C ILE A 200 -12.27 107.65 -49.40
N ILE A 201 -11.04 107.38 -48.92
CA ILE A 201 -9.99 108.40 -48.80
C ILE A 201 -9.62 108.99 -50.16
N THR A 202 -9.44 108.15 -51.18
CA THR A 202 -9.10 108.61 -52.53
C THR A 202 -10.22 109.43 -53.17
N ALA A 203 -11.48 109.07 -52.98
CA ALA A 203 -12.63 109.86 -53.42
C ALA A 203 -12.69 111.24 -52.73
N VAL A 204 -12.41 111.30 -51.42
CA VAL A 204 -12.35 112.56 -50.66
C VAL A 204 -11.22 113.47 -51.16
N ILE A 205 -10.03 112.92 -51.40
CA ILE A 205 -8.89 113.67 -51.96
C ILE A 205 -9.23 114.23 -53.36
N TYR A 206 -9.86 113.41 -54.20
CA TYR A 206 -10.26 113.83 -55.54
C TYR A 206 -11.31 114.96 -55.48
N ALA A 207 -12.32 114.84 -54.61
CA ALA A 207 -13.34 115.88 -54.42
C ALA A 207 -12.77 117.19 -53.86
N ALA A 208 -11.67 117.15 -53.10
CA ALA A 208 -10.97 118.35 -52.62
C ALA A 208 -10.07 119.01 -53.68
N SER A 209 -9.86 118.35 -54.82
CA SER A 209 -8.97 118.81 -55.91
C SER A 209 -9.72 119.40 -57.11
N VAL A 210 -11.06 119.48 -57.05
CA VAL A 210 -11.98 120.04 -58.05
C VAL A 210 -12.65 121.28 -57.47
#